data_AF-A0A955S2F1-F1
#
_entry.id   AF-A0A955S2F1-F1
#
_cell.length_a   1.000
_cell.length_b   1.000
_cell.length_c   1.000
_cell.angle_alpha   90.00
_cell.angle_beta   90.00
_cell.angle_gamma   90.00
#
_symmetry.space_group_name_H-M   'P 1'
#
loop_
_entity.id
_entity.type
_entity.pdbx_description
1 polymer ?
#
loop_
_entity_poly.entity_id
_entity_poly.type
_entity_poly.pdbx_seq_one_letter_code
_entity_poly.pdbx_strand_id
1 'polypeptide(L)'
;MADKPVSRFIFWFLSLAYGAFLAAMYFGEYLPEKYWWIPNLVLISPLWVLLIPLVLLLMMGFRVNSIKGVYFHSFVIILFVYFLMDFRIPLKTPERLYGDTLTLRVITVNMEGIPGKAFYGYADRMDANVILFQEFYDDVAKGIIAQHFLESGWEFISNGGLALATKFPVIDTDFHEHYLIGARVATDGGDLMIYGVHLETPREGVESLIHRGIIGRYDMQGATDVQLYESATASTLIPRSKNIIVAGDFNLPANNPIYRKYWGHLQNTFLVMGKGFGHSKFTRWYGVRIDHILTDSAWTVLKAEPGPQLGGDHRPMFAMVQKRITPGAAARAAGEGAFGDAFQMPPAEDVFINEDFEDTDTRLAVATDMHRAIVFKPDHGRCYQLESGRLTIRNASIKLPPEPFTAYPKLRFTYQMLPDQPMILRARTQLGEWICLGATPGAVCEHPRIPAMRTLSNDGQWHQLQIDVIGEIQSLLSANKSIKELEMVIPPHDGNLNKLWLDDVLIYK
;
A
#
# COMPACT_ATOMS: atom_id res chain seq x y z
N MET A 1 5.15 -40.82 -45.86
CA MET A 1 5.22 -39.41 -46.34
C MET A 1 3.88 -38.66 -46.19
N ALA A 2 2.82 -39.26 -45.64
CA ALA A 2 1.48 -38.66 -45.56
C ALA A 2 1.22 -37.72 -44.35
N ASP A 3 2.07 -37.71 -43.32
CA ASP A 3 1.79 -36.97 -42.06
C ASP A 3 2.32 -35.52 -42.00
N LYS A 4 3.06 -35.08 -43.01
CA LYS A 4 3.64 -33.72 -43.07
C LYS A 4 2.61 -32.57 -43.11
N PRO A 5 1.49 -32.65 -43.86
CA PRO A 5 0.50 -31.56 -43.86
C PRO A 5 -0.24 -31.46 -42.51
N VAL A 6 -0.62 -32.58 -41.90
CA VAL A 6 -1.32 -32.62 -40.60
C VAL A 6 -0.42 -32.10 -39.47
N SER A 7 0.84 -32.52 -39.42
CA SER A 7 1.80 -32.01 -38.40
C SER A 7 2.09 -30.52 -38.53
N ARG A 8 2.14 -29.98 -39.77
CA ARG A 8 2.30 -28.53 -39.99
C ARG A 8 1.05 -27.74 -39.62
N PHE A 9 -0.14 -28.30 -39.85
CA PHE A 9 -1.38 -27.69 -39.42
C PHE A 9 -1.46 -27.61 -37.88
N ILE A 10 -1.22 -28.72 -37.19
CA ILE A 10 -1.20 -28.77 -35.72
C ILE A 10 -0.16 -27.79 -35.16
N PHE A 11 1.05 -27.75 -35.75
CA PHE A 11 2.08 -26.80 -35.37
C PHE A 11 1.57 -25.35 -35.37
N TRP A 12 1.06 -24.88 -36.51
CA TRP A 12 0.60 -23.50 -36.61
C TRP A 12 -0.61 -23.20 -35.73
N PHE A 13 -1.52 -24.16 -35.55
CA PHE A 13 -2.63 -24.02 -34.61
C PHE A 13 -2.13 -23.77 -33.18
N LEU A 14 -1.21 -24.61 -32.68
CA LEU A 14 -0.62 -24.44 -31.35
C LEU A 14 0.18 -23.13 -31.23
N SER A 15 0.93 -22.77 -32.26
CA SER A 15 1.70 -21.51 -32.31
C SER A 15 0.81 -20.28 -32.19
N LEU A 16 -0.29 -20.24 -32.94
CA LEU A 16 -1.22 -19.11 -32.92
C LEU A 16 -2.03 -19.08 -31.62
N ALA A 17 -2.49 -20.23 -31.12
CA ALA A 17 -3.18 -20.32 -29.85
C ALA A 17 -2.29 -19.83 -28.68
N TYR A 18 -1.03 -20.27 -28.64
CA TYR A 18 -0.10 -19.85 -27.60
C TYR A 18 0.31 -18.38 -27.74
N GLY A 19 0.52 -17.89 -28.97
CA GLY A 19 0.75 -16.47 -29.24
C GLY A 19 -0.40 -15.59 -28.77
N ALA A 20 -1.65 -16.00 -29.03
CA ALA A 20 -2.84 -15.30 -28.56
C ALA A 20 -2.95 -15.30 -27.02
N PHE A 21 -2.61 -16.41 -26.36
CA PHE A 21 -2.54 -16.49 -24.90
C PHE A 21 -1.53 -15.49 -24.33
N LEU A 22 -0.30 -15.45 -24.86
CA LEU A 22 0.72 -14.49 -24.41
C LEU A 22 0.31 -13.03 -24.66
N ALA A 23 -0.32 -12.75 -25.80
CA ALA A 23 -0.85 -11.43 -26.09
C ALA A 23 -1.92 -11.04 -25.06
N ALA A 24 -2.85 -11.94 -24.73
CA ALA A 24 -3.87 -11.69 -23.71
C ALA A 24 -3.26 -11.39 -22.33
N MET A 25 -2.17 -12.06 -21.96
CA MET A 25 -1.45 -11.77 -20.71
C MET A 25 -0.79 -10.38 -20.74
N TYR A 26 -0.17 -10.01 -21.86
CA TYR A 26 0.44 -8.68 -22.02
C TYR A 26 -0.61 -7.55 -21.98
N PHE A 27 -1.75 -7.75 -22.64
CA PHE A 27 -2.87 -6.82 -22.66
C PHE A 27 -3.78 -6.93 -21.43
N GLY A 28 -3.34 -7.62 -20.36
CA GLY A 28 -4.11 -7.79 -19.13
C GLY A 28 -4.50 -6.47 -18.44
N GLU A 29 -3.79 -5.38 -18.72
CA GLU A 29 -4.14 -4.03 -18.23
C GLU A 29 -5.47 -3.50 -18.74
N TYR A 30 -5.92 -3.96 -19.91
CA TYR A 30 -7.19 -3.54 -20.52
C TYR A 30 -8.38 -4.35 -20.01
N LEU A 31 -8.14 -5.34 -19.13
CA LEU A 31 -9.22 -6.01 -18.42
C LEU A 31 -9.87 -5.03 -17.43
N PRO A 32 -11.17 -5.19 -17.13
CA PRO A 32 -11.81 -4.49 -16.02
C PRO A 32 -11.05 -4.71 -14.70
N GLU A 33 -11.02 -3.69 -13.83
CA GLU A 33 -10.24 -3.69 -12.57
C GLU A 33 -10.51 -4.91 -11.68
N LYS A 34 -11.77 -5.37 -11.62
CA LYS A 34 -12.17 -6.61 -10.91
C LYS A 34 -11.45 -7.89 -11.38
N TYR A 35 -10.77 -7.85 -12.53
CA TYR A 35 -9.98 -8.94 -13.07
C TYR A 35 -8.47 -8.69 -13.00
N TRP A 36 -8.01 -7.57 -12.46
CA TRP A 36 -6.58 -7.23 -12.37
C TRP A 36 -5.79 -8.17 -11.47
N TRP A 37 -6.45 -8.96 -10.61
CA TRP A 37 -5.81 -10.05 -9.88
C TRP A 37 -5.14 -11.08 -10.81
N ILE A 38 -5.62 -11.24 -12.05
CA ILE A 38 -5.04 -12.14 -13.06
C ILE A 38 -3.67 -11.63 -13.52
N PRO A 39 -3.53 -10.43 -14.14
CA PRO A 39 -2.23 -9.91 -14.49
C PRO A 39 -1.35 -9.68 -13.26
N ASN A 40 -1.91 -9.32 -12.09
CA ASN A 40 -1.13 -9.20 -10.87
C ASN A 40 -0.42 -10.52 -10.53
N LEU A 41 -1.19 -11.62 -10.44
CA LEU A 41 -0.68 -12.97 -10.19
C LEU A 41 0.35 -13.41 -11.23
N VAL A 42 0.08 -13.18 -12.51
CA VAL A 42 0.96 -13.61 -13.61
C VAL A 42 2.29 -12.88 -13.57
N LEU A 43 2.29 -11.57 -13.30
CA LEU A 43 3.50 -10.75 -13.34
C LEU A 43 4.42 -10.95 -12.13
N ILE A 44 3.87 -11.33 -10.97
CA ILE A 44 4.66 -11.74 -9.79
C ILE A 44 5.05 -13.22 -9.82
N SER A 45 4.53 -13.99 -10.77
CA SER A 45 4.86 -15.39 -10.98
C SER A 45 6.19 -15.57 -11.74
N PRO A 46 6.78 -16.77 -11.70
CA PRO A 46 7.97 -17.14 -12.49
C PRO A 46 7.72 -17.13 -14.00
N LEU A 47 7.71 -15.95 -14.63
CA LEU A 47 7.37 -15.77 -16.05
C LEU A 47 8.20 -16.64 -17.00
N TRP A 48 9.42 -17.03 -16.62
CA TRP A 48 10.26 -17.92 -17.42
C TRP A 48 9.62 -19.30 -17.68
N VAL A 49 8.66 -19.75 -16.85
CA VAL A 49 7.90 -20.99 -17.11
C VAL A 49 7.11 -20.89 -18.41
N LEU A 50 6.64 -19.68 -18.78
CA LEU A 50 5.95 -19.43 -20.04
C LEU A 50 6.91 -19.43 -21.26
N LEU A 51 8.23 -19.47 -21.05
CA LEU A 51 9.18 -19.71 -22.15
C LEU A 51 9.21 -21.19 -22.56
N ILE A 52 8.84 -22.13 -21.69
CA ILE A 52 8.94 -23.56 -21.97
C ILE A 52 8.12 -23.95 -23.22
N PRO A 53 6.83 -23.58 -23.34
CA PRO A 53 6.07 -23.87 -24.55
C PRO A 53 6.64 -23.17 -25.79
N LEU A 54 7.18 -21.95 -25.67
CA LEU A 54 7.82 -21.24 -26.80
C LEU A 54 9.05 -21.99 -27.32
N VAL A 55 9.90 -22.49 -26.42
CA VAL A 55 11.09 -23.24 -26.80
C VAL A 55 10.69 -24.57 -27.44
N LEU A 56 9.69 -25.27 -26.91
CA LEU A 56 9.17 -26.50 -27.50
C LEU A 56 8.58 -26.26 -28.90
N LEU A 57 7.81 -25.18 -29.09
CA LEU A 57 7.28 -24.80 -30.40
C LEU A 57 8.40 -24.39 -31.36
N LEU A 58 9.44 -23.67 -30.91
CA LEU A 58 10.62 -23.37 -31.71
C LEU A 58 11.31 -24.65 -32.20
N MET A 59 11.57 -25.61 -31.30
CA MET A 59 12.13 -26.93 -31.63
C MET A 59 11.24 -27.72 -32.60
N MET A 60 9.92 -27.67 -32.39
CA MET A 60 8.95 -28.31 -33.29
C MET A 60 8.99 -27.68 -34.68
N GLY A 61 9.20 -26.36 -34.78
CA GLY A 61 9.38 -25.63 -36.03
C GLY A 61 10.51 -26.20 -36.89
N PHE A 62 11.66 -26.54 -36.27
CA PHE A 62 12.74 -27.26 -36.94
C PHE A 62 12.31 -28.68 -37.35
N ARG A 63 11.65 -29.43 -36.45
CA ARG A 63 11.23 -30.81 -36.68
C ARG A 63 10.23 -30.98 -37.84
N VAL A 64 9.39 -29.97 -38.09
CA VAL A 64 8.42 -29.95 -39.20
C VAL A 64 8.93 -29.19 -40.45
N ASN A 65 10.20 -28.79 -40.46
CA ASN A 65 10.85 -28.01 -41.53
C ASN A 65 10.08 -26.71 -41.87
N SER A 66 9.59 -26.00 -40.85
CA SER A 66 8.91 -24.71 -41.02
C SER A 66 9.83 -23.55 -40.63
N ILE A 67 10.64 -23.06 -41.57
CA ILE A 67 11.53 -21.91 -41.34
C ILE A 67 10.76 -20.65 -40.91
N LYS A 68 9.57 -20.44 -41.47
CA LYS A 68 8.64 -19.37 -41.05
C LYS A 68 8.24 -19.51 -39.58
N GLY A 69 8.01 -20.75 -39.15
CA GLY A 69 7.72 -21.07 -37.75
C GLY A 69 8.90 -20.76 -36.83
N VAL A 70 10.12 -21.12 -37.23
CA VAL A 70 11.34 -20.82 -36.47
C VAL A 70 11.50 -19.31 -36.27
N TYR A 71 11.38 -18.52 -37.35
CA TYR A 71 11.45 -17.06 -37.25
C TYR A 71 10.32 -16.48 -36.38
N PHE A 72 9.09 -16.98 -36.54
CA PHE A 72 7.96 -16.54 -35.74
C PHE A 72 8.21 -16.73 -34.24
N HIS A 73 8.59 -17.94 -33.78
CA HIS A 73 8.81 -18.18 -32.35
C HIS A 73 10.05 -17.46 -31.84
N SER A 74 11.12 -17.33 -32.65
CA SER A 74 12.29 -16.54 -32.26
C SER A 74 11.89 -15.09 -32.00
N PHE A 75 11.07 -14.51 -32.87
CA PHE A 75 10.52 -13.16 -32.69
C PHE A 75 9.61 -13.06 -31.48
N VAL A 76 8.68 -14.01 -31.27
CA VAL A 76 7.78 -14.03 -30.11
C VAL A 76 8.56 -14.17 -28.80
N ILE A 77 9.65 -14.95 -28.75
CA ILE A 77 10.54 -15.05 -27.58
C ILE A 77 11.18 -13.69 -27.28
N ILE A 78 11.68 -12.98 -28.29
CA ILE A 78 12.27 -11.64 -28.11
C ILE A 78 11.21 -10.68 -27.56
N LEU A 79 10.00 -10.67 -28.15
CA LEU A 79 8.90 -9.84 -27.65
C LEU A 79 8.53 -10.20 -26.21
N PHE A 80 8.42 -11.48 -25.89
CA PHE A 80 8.08 -11.96 -24.55
C PHE A 80 9.11 -11.51 -23.51
N VAL A 81 10.40 -11.68 -23.80
CA VAL A 81 11.50 -11.30 -22.90
C VAL A 81 11.52 -9.78 -22.70
N TYR A 82 11.35 -9.01 -23.77
CA TYR A 82 11.40 -7.55 -23.69
C TYR A 82 10.15 -6.94 -23.04
N PHE A 83 8.95 -7.34 -23.47
CA PHE A 83 7.68 -6.71 -23.08
C PHE A 83 7.02 -7.34 -21.85
N LEU A 84 6.99 -8.67 -21.72
CA LEU A 84 6.31 -9.33 -20.60
C LEU A 84 7.24 -9.57 -19.41
N MET A 85 8.46 -10.05 -19.65
CA MET A 85 9.47 -10.17 -18.58
C MET A 85 10.20 -8.86 -18.27
N ASP A 86 9.87 -7.79 -18.99
CA ASP A 86 10.33 -6.43 -18.73
C ASP A 86 11.87 -6.29 -18.69
N PHE A 87 12.55 -7.01 -19.60
CA PHE A 87 14.01 -6.96 -19.77
C PHE A 87 14.46 -5.63 -20.39
N ARG A 88 15.40 -4.94 -19.74
CA ARG A 88 15.85 -3.62 -20.17
C ARG A 88 17.21 -3.62 -20.86
N ILE A 89 17.28 -2.88 -21.95
CA ILE A 89 18.53 -2.56 -22.67
C ILE A 89 18.64 -1.04 -22.65
N PRO A 90 19.68 -0.46 -22.03
CA PRO A 90 19.88 0.99 -22.04
C PRO A 90 20.31 1.41 -23.44
N LEU A 91 19.35 1.85 -24.26
CA LEU A 91 19.60 2.31 -25.63
C LEU A 91 20.08 3.77 -25.70
N LYS A 92 20.01 4.49 -24.59
CA LYS A 92 20.41 5.90 -24.49
C LYS A 92 21.63 6.03 -23.58
N THR A 93 22.59 6.85 -24.01
CA THR A 93 23.66 7.35 -23.15
C THR A 93 23.06 8.45 -22.28
N PRO A 94 23.30 8.46 -20.95
CA PRO A 94 22.75 9.49 -20.09
C PRO A 94 23.37 10.84 -20.45
N GLU A 95 22.54 11.81 -20.80
CA GLU A 95 22.99 13.18 -21.05
C GLU A 95 23.25 13.85 -19.70
N ARG A 96 24.51 13.90 -19.28
CA ARG A 96 24.88 14.61 -18.05
C ARG A 96 24.62 16.10 -18.23
N LEU A 97 23.97 16.69 -17.23
CA LEU A 97 23.79 18.13 -17.16
C LEU A 97 25.10 18.74 -16.66
N TYR A 98 25.57 19.77 -17.37
CA TYR A 98 26.76 20.55 -17.00
C TYR A 98 26.35 21.90 -16.40
N GLY A 99 27.14 22.43 -15.45
CA GLY A 99 26.88 23.67 -14.71
C GLY A 99 26.39 23.39 -13.28
N ASP A 100 25.65 24.34 -12.70
CA ASP A 100 25.07 24.20 -11.37
C ASP A 100 23.94 23.17 -11.38
N THR A 101 24.22 22.00 -10.79
CA THR A 101 23.30 20.86 -10.79
C THR A 101 23.21 20.24 -9.40
N LEU A 102 22.00 19.84 -9.02
CA LEU A 102 21.74 19.00 -7.87
C LEU A 102 21.79 17.54 -8.31
N THR A 103 22.60 16.73 -7.64
CA THR A 103 22.68 15.28 -7.86
C THR A 103 22.20 14.53 -6.64
N LEU A 104 21.22 13.66 -6.82
CA LEU A 104 20.75 12.74 -5.80
C LEU A 104 21.25 11.33 -6.07
N ARG A 105 21.61 10.64 -5.00
CA ARG A 105 22.04 9.25 -4.95
C ARG A 105 21.09 8.55 -3.99
N VAL A 106 20.01 8.04 -4.57
CA VAL A 106 18.85 7.51 -3.84
C VAL A 106 19.00 6.01 -3.72
N ILE A 107 18.81 5.48 -2.51
CA ILE A 107 18.65 4.06 -2.24
C ILE A 107 17.25 3.82 -1.70
N THR A 108 16.57 2.77 -2.16
CA THR A 108 15.43 2.18 -1.44
C THR A 108 15.76 0.75 -1.08
N VAL A 109 15.35 0.31 0.11
CA VAL A 109 15.67 -1.02 0.64
C VAL A 109 14.60 -1.52 1.61
N ASN A 110 14.05 -2.70 1.33
CA ASN A 110 13.37 -3.51 2.32
C ASN A 110 14.42 -4.18 3.23
N MET A 111 14.36 -3.91 4.53
CA MET A 111 15.40 -4.30 5.50
C MET A 111 15.19 -5.69 6.11
N GLU A 112 14.15 -6.44 5.73
CA GLU A 112 13.89 -7.76 6.29
C GLU A 112 15.08 -8.70 6.06
N GLY A 113 15.66 -9.20 7.16
CA GLY A 113 16.81 -10.12 7.11
C GLY A 113 18.14 -9.50 6.65
N ILE A 114 18.25 -8.18 6.51
CA ILE A 114 19.49 -7.48 6.13
C ILE A 114 20.27 -7.03 7.39
N PRO A 115 21.52 -7.47 7.59
CA PRO A 115 22.36 -6.96 8.67
C PRO A 115 22.78 -5.50 8.43
N GLY A 116 22.59 -4.62 9.42
CA GLY A 116 22.91 -3.19 9.32
C GLY A 116 24.33 -2.90 8.82
N LYS A 117 25.34 -3.62 9.31
CA LYS A 117 26.74 -3.44 8.87
C LYS A 117 26.96 -3.67 7.38
N ALA A 118 26.29 -4.68 6.80
CA ALA A 118 26.38 -4.95 5.37
C ALA A 118 25.74 -3.83 4.57
N PHE A 119 24.63 -3.28 5.09
CA PHE A 119 23.93 -2.15 4.50
C PHE A 119 24.74 -0.85 4.52
N TYR A 120 25.29 -0.43 5.66
CA TYR A 120 26.07 0.84 5.70
C TYR A 120 27.25 0.80 4.73
N GLY A 121 27.99 -0.32 4.71
CA GLY A 121 29.12 -0.46 3.79
C GLY A 121 28.69 -0.34 2.32
N TYR A 122 27.45 -0.72 1.98
CA TYR A 122 26.90 -0.48 0.65
C TYR A 122 26.48 0.98 0.45
N ALA A 123 25.74 1.57 1.39
CA ALA A 123 25.30 2.97 1.32
C ALA A 123 26.49 3.95 1.17
N ASP A 124 27.56 3.73 1.92
CA ASP A 124 28.80 4.52 1.85
C ASP A 124 29.50 4.39 0.49
N ARG A 125 29.61 3.15 -0.03
CA ARG A 125 30.23 2.90 -1.35
C ARG A 125 29.46 3.56 -2.49
N MET A 126 28.15 3.67 -2.37
CA MET A 126 27.29 4.33 -3.37
C MET A 126 27.26 5.86 -3.19
N ASP A 127 27.86 6.38 -2.11
CA ASP A 127 27.79 7.76 -1.67
C ASP A 127 26.34 8.25 -1.56
N ALA A 128 25.48 7.44 -0.95
CA ALA A 128 24.07 7.77 -0.84
C ALA A 128 23.84 9.08 -0.08
N ASN A 129 22.80 9.81 -0.46
CA ASN A 129 22.36 11.03 0.23
C ASN A 129 20.86 11.05 0.55
N VAL A 130 20.09 10.10 0.01
CA VAL A 130 18.70 9.81 0.36
C VAL A 130 18.54 8.30 0.44
N ILE A 131 17.98 7.79 1.53
CA ILE A 131 17.72 6.37 1.74
C ILE A 131 16.32 6.18 2.29
N LEU A 132 15.53 5.36 1.61
CA LEU A 132 14.18 4.97 2.01
C LEU A 132 14.16 3.51 2.45
N PHE A 133 13.64 3.25 3.64
CA PHE A 133 13.58 1.93 4.26
C PHE A 133 12.16 1.42 4.32
N GLN A 134 11.99 0.13 4.05
CA GLN A 134 10.77 -0.65 4.30
C GLN A 134 11.08 -1.76 5.30
N GLU A 135 10.06 -2.35 5.93
CA GLU A 135 10.22 -3.38 6.98
C GLU A 135 11.10 -2.89 8.16
N PHE A 136 11.09 -1.59 8.44
CA PHE A 136 11.89 -0.91 9.46
C PHE A 136 11.16 -0.80 10.81
N TYR A 137 10.57 -1.89 11.28
CA TYR A 137 9.89 -1.94 12.59
C TYR A 137 10.85 -1.81 13.77
N ASP A 138 10.41 -1.22 14.88
CA ASP A 138 11.23 -1.02 16.08
C ASP A 138 11.76 -2.34 16.66
N ASP A 139 13.01 -2.65 16.33
CA ASP A 139 13.81 -3.70 16.95
C ASP A 139 15.22 -3.16 17.28
N VAL A 140 15.95 -3.85 18.16
CA VAL A 140 17.27 -3.39 18.64
C VAL A 140 18.26 -3.17 17.47
N ALA A 141 18.18 -3.99 16.42
CA ALA A 141 19.08 -3.90 15.29
C ALA A 141 18.82 -2.64 14.45
N LYS A 142 17.55 -2.29 14.24
CA LYS A 142 17.14 -1.08 13.52
C LYS A 142 17.32 0.19 14.35
N GLY A 143 17.20 0.10 15.68
CA GLY A 143 17.60 1.20 16.57
C GLY A 143 19.08 1.59 16.39
N ILE A 144 19.97 0.60 16.24
CA ILE A 144 21.40 0.84 15.94
C ILE A 144 21.58 1.47 14.55
N ILE A 145 20.74 1.10 13.58
CA ILE A 145 20.70 1.73 12.25
C ILE A 145 20.30 3.19 12.30
N ALA A 146 19.19 3.51 12.95
CA ALA A 146 18.77 4.89 13.14
C ALA A 146 19.85 5.72 13.86
N GLN A 147 20.40 5.19 14.96
CA GLN A 147 21.44 5.88 15.72
C GLN A 147 22.70 6.16 14.89
N HIS A 148 23.15 5.20 14.06
CA HIS A 148 24.32 5.40 13.21
C HIS A 148 24.14 6.57 12.22
N PHE A 149 22.95 6.69 11.61
CA PHE A 149 22.65 7.80 10.71
C PHE A 149 22.63 9.14 11.44
N LEU A 150 21.96 9.21 12.60
CA LEU A 150 21.91 10.40 13.44
C LEU A 150 23.30 10.85 13.90
N GLU A 151 24.14 9.92 14.36
CA GLU A 151 25.53 10.21 14.76
C GLU A 151 26.41 10.65 13.59
N SER A 152 26.06 10.25 12.38
CA SER A 152 26.75 10.64 11.14
C SER A 152 26.23 11.97 10.56
N GLY A 153 25.35 12.67 11.29
CA GLY A 153 24.79 13.97 10.88
C GLY A 153 23.71 13.90 9.81
N TRP A 154 23.08 12.74 9.63
CA TRP A 154 21.90 12.62 8.77
C TRP A 154 20.64 12.95 9.56
N GLU A 155 19.65 13.49 8.85
CA GLU A 155 18.28 13.53 9.35
C GLU A 155 17.65 12.14 9.19
N PHE A 156 16.90 11.71 10.20
CA PHE A 156 16.26 10.40 10.23
C PHE A 156 14.83 10.50 10.74
N ILE A 157 13.87 10.03 9.95
CA ILE A 157 12.46 9.96 10.31
C ILE A 157 11.94 8.54 10.10
N SER A 158 11.06 8.07 10.96
CA SER A 158 10.47 6.73 10.87
C SER A 158 9.03 6.72 11.34
N ASN A 159 8.19 5.93 10.67
CA ASN A 159 6.80 5.71 11.05
C ASN A 159 6.31 4.36 10.51
N GLY A 160 5.63 3.56 11.33
CA GLY A 160 4.86 2.41 10.85
C GLY A 160 5.64 1.33 10.08
N GLY A 161 6.95 1.18 10.31
CA GLY A 161 7.81 0.26 9.55
C GLY A 161 8.45 0.87 8.30
N LEU A 162 8.22 2.16 8.05
CA LEU A 162 8.91 2.94 7.04
C LEU A 162 9.92 3.88 7.71
N ALA A 163 11.02 4.17 7.02
CA ALA A 163 11.94 5.22 7.44
C ALA A 163 12.58 5.96 6.25
N LEU A 164 13.00 7.20 6.49
CA LEU A 164 13.78 8.01 5.58
C LEU A 164 15.03 8.51 6.31
N ALA A 165 16.21 8.23 5.75
CA ALA A 165 17.45 8.89 6.11
C ALA A 165 17.89 9.82 4.98
N THR A 166 18.24 11.06 5.29
CA THR A 166 18.68 12.04 4.29
C THR A 166 19.79 12.93 4.82
N LYS A 167 20.71 13.34 3.93
CA LYS A 167 21.74 14.36 4.25
C LYS A 167 21.22 15.80 4.12
N PHE A 168 19.98 15.97 3.66
CA PHE A 168 19.34 17.27 3.47
C PHE A 168 18.50 17.64 4.71
N PRO A 169 18.48 18.90 5.15
CA PRO A 169 17.65 19.33 6.27
C PRO A 169 16.17 19.06 6.00
N VAL A 170 15.50 18.38 6.93
CA VAL A 170 14.06 18.14 6.87
C VAL A 170 13.32 19.41 7.33
N ILE A 171 12.39 19.89 6.49
CA ILE A 171 11.58 21.07 6.77
C ILE A 171 10.29 20.66 7.49
N ASP A 172 9.60 19.67 6.92
CA ASP A 172 8.42 19.04 7.51
C ASP A 172 8.26 17.59 7.01
N THR A 173 7.35 16.88 7.64
CA THR A 173 7.08 15.46 7.43
C THR A 173 5.59 15.24 7.24
N ASP A 174 5.24 14.25 6.42
CA ASP A 174 3.87 13.80 6.20
C ASP A 174 3.83 12.29 6.37
N PHE A 175 2.88 11.82 7.17
CA PHE A 175 2.78 10.42 7.53
C PHE A 175 1.36 9.97 7.23
N HIS A 176 1.21 8.98 6.35
CA HIS A 176 -0.10 8.42 6.02
C HIS A 176 -0.06 6.93 6.15
N GLU A 177 -0.81 6.42 7.13
CA GLU A 177 -0.97 4.99 7.38
C GLU A 177 0.39 4.29 7.54
N HIS A 178 0.46 2.99 7.22
CA HIS A 178 1.67 2.17 7.27
C HIS A 178 2.38 2.04 5.90
N TYR A 179 1.77 2.55 4.82
CA TYR A 179 2.25 2.36 3.44
C TYR A 179 2.89 3.61 2.82
N LEU A 180 2.85 4.77 3.48
CA LEU A 180 3.43 6.03 2.97
C LEU A 180 4.12 6.87 4.06
N ILE A 181 5.36 7.26 3.78
CA ILE A 181 6.12 8.27 4.53
C ILE A 181 6.55 9.38 3.58
N GLY A 182 6.43 10.63 3.99
CA GLY A 182 6.76 11.81 3.19
C GLY A 182 7.60 12.80 3.97
N ALA A 183 8.51 13.49 3.28
CA ALA A 183 9.24 14.62 3.84
C ALA A 183 9.53 15.68 2.79
N ARG A 184 9.43 16.95 3.19
CA ARG A 184 10.00 18.07 2.45
C ARG A 184 11.39 18.34 2.97
N VAL A 185 12.38 18.37 2.08
CA VAL A 185 13.76 18.64 2.45
C VAL A 185 14.32 19.84 1.71
N ALA A 186 15.14 20.63 2.40
CA ALA A 186 15.81 21.80 1.82
C ALA A 186 17.02 21.35 0.99
N THR A 187 17.10 21.79 -0.27
CA THR A 187 18.26 21.55 -1.13
C THR A 187 18.71 22.82 -1.83
N ASP A 188 19.93 22.84 -2.37
CA ASP A 188 20.42 23.94 -3.20
C ASP A 188 19.54 24.19 -4.45
N GLY A 189 18.78 23.18 -4.86
CA GLY A 189 17.81 23.23 -5.96
C GLY A 189 16.39 23.68 -5.57
N GLY A 190 16.19 24.13 -4.32
CA GLY A 190 14.88 24.39 -3.71
C GLY A 190 14.33 23.16 -2.95
N ASP A 191 13.10 23.28 -2.45
CA ASP A 191 12.45 22.22 -1.68
C ASP A 191 12.26 20.96 -2.53
N LEU A 192 12.66 19.83 -1.99
CA LEU A 192 12.53 18.50 -2.59
C LEU A 192 11.53 17.67 -1.77
N MET A 193 10.58 17.08 -2.46
CA MET A 193 9.58 16.20 -1.86
C MET A 193 10.09 14.76 -1.99
N ILE A 194 10.20 14.04 -0.88
CA ILE A 194 10.66 12.65 -0.85
C ILE A 194 9.55 11.80 -0.23
N TYR A 195 9.13 10.75 -0.95
CA TYR A 195 8.12 9.81 -0.48
C TYR A 195 8.65 8.38 -0.48
N GLY A 196 8.48 7.70 0.65
CA GLY A 196 8.69 6.27 0.85
C GLY A 196 7.38 5.51 0.73
N VAL A 197 7.35 4.46 -0.08
CA VAL A 197 6.16 3.62 -0.29
C VAL A 197 6.44 2.17 0.16
N HIS A 198 5.48 1.54 0.83
CA HIS A 198 5.47 0.10 1.05
C HIS A 198 4.04 -0.42 0.92
N LEU A 199 3.71 -0.98 -0.26
CA LEU A 199 2.36 -1.47 -0.54
C LEU A 199 2.20 -2.91 -0.08
N GLU A 200 0.96 -3.31 0.17
CA GLU A 200 0.56 -4.67 0.56
C GLU A 200 1.16 -5.74 -0.37
N THR A 201 1.53 -6.88 0.21
CA THR A 201 2.15 -7.98 -0.53
C THR A 201 1.07 -8.89 -1.14
N PRO A 202 1.23 -9.35 -2.39
CA PRO A 202 0.30 -10.34 -2.96
C PRO A 202 0.53 -11.75 -2.39
N ARG A 203 1.50 -11.92 -1.47
CA ARG A 203 1.99 -13.21 -0.99
C ARG A 203 0.89 -14.10 -0.44
N GLU A 204 0.03 -13.59 0.44
CA GLU A 204 -1.06 -14.38 1.02
C GLU A 204 -2.03 -14.88 -0.06
N GLY A 205 -2.35 -14.02 -1.04
CA GLY A 205 -3.18 -14.37 -2.18
C GLY A 205 -2.56 -15.48 -3.05
N VAL A 206 -1.24 -15.43 -3.26
CA VAL A 206 -0.49 -16.46 -3.99
C VAL A 206 -0.43 -17.77 -3.22
N GLU A 207 -0.08 -17.72 -1.94
CA GLU A 207 -0.03 -18.90 -1.06
C GLU A 207 -1.41 -19.56 -0.97
N SER A 208 -2.46 -18.76 -0.89
CA SER A 208 -3.85 -19.21 -0.96
C SER A 208 -4.17 -19.97 -2.25
N LEU A 209 -3.77 -19.45 -3.42
CA LEU A 209 -3.96 -20.14 -4.69
C LEU A 209 -3.18 -21.46 -4.77
N ILE A 210 -1.97 -21.50 -4.20
CA ILE A 210 -1.15 -22.72 -4.14
C ILE A 210 -1.80 -23.79 -3.24
N HIS A 211 -2.31 -23.39 -2.07
CA HIS A 211 -2.81 -24.34 -1.06
C HIS A 211 -4.30 -24.70 -1.22
N ARG A 212 -5.13 -23.76 -1.70
CA ARG A 212 -6.59 -23.92 -1.83
C ARG A 212 -7.07 -23.98 -3.28
N GLY A 213 -6.16 -23.93 -4.26
CA GLY A 213 -6.52 -23.96 -5.69
C GLY A 213 -7.41 -22.79 -6.08
N ILE A 214 -8.42 -23.04 -6.92
CA ILE A 214 -9.27 -21.98 -7.48
C ILE A 214 -10.05 -21.18 -6.42
N ILE A 215 -10.26 -21.74 -5.22
CA ILE A 215 -10.91 -21.01 -4.12
C ILE A 215 -10.01 -19.85 -3.64
N GLY A 216 -8.68 -20.02 -3.68
CA GLY A 216 -7.75 -18.99 -3.26
C GLY A 216 -7.72 -17.75 -4.14
N ARG A 217 -8.46 -17.74 -5.27
CA ARG A 217 -8.62 -16.55 -6.11
C ARG A 217 -9.25 -15.38 -5.37
N TYR A 218 -10.08 -15.64 -4.35
CA TYR A 218 -10.73 -14.58 -3.58
C TYR A 218 -9.72 -13.83 -2.70
N ASP A 219 -8.76 -14.55 -2.12
CA ASP A 219 -7.66 -13.92 -1.38
C ASP A 219 -6.69 -13.18 -2.31
N MET A 220 -6.42 -13.74 -3.50
CA MET A 220 -5.63 -13.03 -4.52
C MET A 220 -6.34 -11.76 -5.01
N GLN A 221 -7.66 -11.79 -5.15
CA GLN A 221 -8.48 -10.62 -5.42
C GLN A 221 -8.37 -9.61 -4.27
N GLY A 222 -8.60 -10.04 -3.03
CA GLY A 222 -8.50 -9.18 -1.85
C GLY A 222 -7.15 -8.49 -1.73
N ALA A 223 -6.04 -9.22 -1.87
CA ALA A 223 -4.70 -8.63 -1.85
C ALA A 223 -4.50 -7.62 -2.99
N THR A 224 -5.02 -7.92 -4.18
CA THR A 224 -4.96 -6.98 -5.32
C THR A 224 -5.81 -5.73 -5.07
N ASP A 225 -6.97 -5.87 -4.44
CA ASP A 225 -7.86 -4.76 -4.11
C ASP A 225 -7.25 -3.83 -3.04
N VAL A 226 -6.53 -4.39 -2.06
CA VAL A 226 -5.74 -3.60 -1.09
C VAL A 226 -4.63 -2.84 -1.81
N GLN A 227 -3.82 -3.50 -2.64
CA GLN A 227 -2.78 -2.84 -3.43
C GLN A 227 -3.33 -1.72 -4.34
N LEU A 228 -4.53 -1.93 -4.90
CA LEU A 228 -5.24 -0.94 -5.71
C LEU A 228 -5.62 0.28 -4.86
N TYR A 229 -6.22 0.04 -3.70
CA TYR A 229 -6.64 1.09 -2.77
C TYR A 229 -5.44 1.90 -2.25
N GLU A 230 -4.39 1.24 -1.78
CA GLU A 230 -3.19 1.91 -1.27
C GLU A 230 -2.47 2.69 -2.36
N SER A 231 -2.34 2.12 -3.57
CA SER A 231 -1.78 2.84 -4.72
C SER A 231 -2.59 4.07 -5.08
N ALA A 232 -3.92 3.95 -5.08
CA ALA A 232 -4.81 5.08 -5.36
C ALA A 232 -4.61 6.18 -4.32
N THR A 233 -4.75 5.86 -3.04
CA THR A 233 -4.63 6.80 -1.93
C THR A 233 -3.26 7.46 -1.91
N ALA A 234 -2.18 6.68 -1.92
CA ALA A 234 -0.81 7.21 -1.90
C ALA A 234 -0.53 8.13 -3.11
N SER A 235 -0.96 7.75 -4.31
CA SER A 235 -0.76 8.58 -5.51
C SER A 235 -1.54 9.90 -5.49
N THR A 236 -2.66 9.98 -4.75
CA THR A 236 -3.42 11.23 -4.58
C THR A 236 -2.81 12.17 -3.53
N LEU A 237 -2.14 11.61 -2.53
CA LEU A 237 -1.47 12.36 -1.47
C LEU A 237 -0.14 12.96 -1.96
N ILE A 238 0.53 12.28 -2.89
CA ILE A 238 1.74 12.79 -3.52
C ILE A 238 1.36 13.92 -4.47
N PRO A 239 1.83 15.17 -4.23
CA PRO A 239 1.48 16.30 -5.07
C PRO A 239 1.90 16.05 -6.51
N ARG A 240 1.16 16.57 -7.48
CA ARG A 240 1.63 16.60 -8.88
C ARG A 240 2.68 17.69 -9.13
N SER A 241 3.32 18.20 -8.08
CA SER A 241 4.31 19.26 -8.15
C SER A 241 5.58 18.77 -8.85
N LYS A 242 6.48 19.72 -9.13
CA LYS A 242 7.83 19.43 -9.63
C LYS A 242 8.77 19.36 -8.44
N ASN A 243 9.85 18.59 -8.59
CA ASN A 243 10.86 18.23 -7.61
C ASN A 243 10.47 17.11 -6.62
N ILE A 244 10.04 15.95 -7.14
CA ILE A 244 9.60 14.80 -6.36
C ILE A 244 10.47 13.57 -6.62
N ILE A 245 10.80 12.84 -5.55
CA ILE A 245 11.32 11.47 -5.54
C ILE A 245 10.31 10.59 -4.80
N VAL A 246 9.89 9.49 -5.41
CA VAL A 246 9.09 8.45 -4.76
C VAL A 246 9.86 7.15 -4.86
N ALA A 247 10.16 6.47 -3.76
CA ALA A 247 10.82 5.17 -3.82
C ALA A 247 10.31 4.22 -2.75
N GLY A 248 10.46 2.93 -2.98
CA GLY A 248 9.90 1.96 -2.07
C GLY A 248 9.83 0.55 -2.61
N ASP A 249 9.26 -0.33 -1.81
CA ASP A 249 8.78 -1.63 -2.22
C ASP A 249 7.30 -1.50 -2.59
N PHE A 250 7.01 -1.47 -3.88
CA PHE A 250 5.65 -1.32 -4.36
C PHE A 250 4.91 -2.65 -4.38
N ASN A 251 5.58 -3.78 -4.13
CA ASN A 251 5.02 -5.12 -4.33
C ASN A 251 4.36 -5.34 -5.73
N LEU A 252 4.68 -4.49 -6.71
CA LEU A 252 4.09 -4.43 -8.04
C LEU A 252 5.20 -4.29 -9.09
N PRO A 253 5.27 -5.18 -10.10
CA PRO A 253 6.10 -4.97 -11.28
C PRO A 253 5.66 -3.73 -12.08
N ALA A 254 6.59 -3.09 -12.79
CA ALA A 254 6.28 -1.86 -13.53
C ALA A 254 5.30 -2.03 -14.71
N ASN A 255 5.10 -3.28 -15.16
CA ASN A 255 4.09 -3.64 -16.15
C ASN A 255 2.75 -4.08 -15.53
N ASN A 256 2.59 -4.00 -14.21
CA ASN A 256 1.34 -4.26 -13.53
C ASN A 256 0.30 -3.15 -13.83
N PRO A 257 -1.00 -3.48 -14.04
CA PRO A 257 -2.03 -2.48 -14.31
C PRO A 257 -2.18 -1.41 -13.21
N ILE A 258 -2.11 -1.83 -11.94
CA ILE A 258 -2.16 -0.91 -10.79
C ILE A 258 -0.95 0.03 -10.85
N TYR A 259 0.24 -0.54 -11.08
CA TYR A 259 1.46 0.24 -11.23
C TYR A 259 1.30 1.32 -12.32
N ARG A 260 0.87 0.91 -13.52
CA ARG A 260 0.73 1.82 -14.67
C ARG A 260 -0.31 2.91 -14.42
N LYS A 261 -1.44 2.58 -13.80
CA LYS A 261 -2.53 3.53 -13.52
C LYS A 261 -2.10 4.63 -12.56
N TYR A 262 -1.47 4.28 -11.43
CA TYR A 262 -1.21 5.24 -10.35
C TYR A 262 0.19 5.82 -10.37
N TRP A 263 1.18 5.07 -10.86
CA TRP A 263 2.60 5.42 -10.77
C TRP A 263 3.26 5.67 -12.13
N GLY A 264 2.60 5.27 -13.22
CA GLY A 264 3.12 5.36 -14.59
C GLY A 264 3.32 6.78 -15.13
N HIS A 265 2.76 7.79 -14.46
CA HIS A 265 2.97 9.20 -14.79
C HIS A 265 4.34 9.73 -14.32
N LEU A 266 4.99 9.02 -13.39
CA LEU A 266 6.36 9.30 -12.95
C LEU A 266 7.37 8.51 -13.78
N GLN A 267 8.58 9.05 -13.86
CA GLN A 267 9.71 8.42 -14.51
C GLN A 267 10.32 7.35 -13.58
N ASN A 268 10.13 6.08 -13.91
CA ASN A 268 10.83 4.99 -13.23
C ASN A 268 12.30 4.92 -13.69
N THR A 269 13.22 5.15 -12.76
CA THR A 269 14.66 5.25 -13.04
C THR A 269 15.25 3.99 -13.67
N PHE A 270 14.81 2.79 -13.25
CA PHE A 270 15.27 1.53 -13.83
C PHE A 270 14.74 1.32 -15.25
N LEU A 271 13.51 1.75 -15.55
CA LEU A 271 13.00 1.65 -16.92
C LEU A 271 13.75 2.57 -17.90
N VAL A 272 14.31 3.68 -17.40
CA VAL A 272 15.08 4.65 -18.21
C VAL A 272 16.52 4.20 -18.44
N MET A 273 17.24 3.86 -17.37
CA MET A 273 18.69 3.61 -17.40
C MET A 273 19.11 2.21 -16.96
N GLY A 274 18.18 1.37 -16.51
CA GLY A 274 18.46 0.02 -16.03
C GLY A 274 18.86 -0.93 -17.15
N LYS A 275 19.52 -2.02 -16.76
CA LYS A 275 19.97 -3.09 -17.65
C LYS A 275 19.57 -4.46 -17.11
N GLY A 276 19.06 -5.32 -17.98
CA GLY A 276 18.60 -6.65 -17.65
C GLY A 276 17.24 -6.65 -16.97
N PHE A 277 16.97 -7.69 -16.16
CA PHE A 277 15.70 -7.85 -15.46
C PHE A 277 15.60 -7.03 -14.17
N GLY A 278 16.71 -6.55 -13.60
CA GLY A 278 16.69 -5.72 -12.41
C GLY A 278 15.94 -6.31 -11.21
N HIS A 279 15.89 -7.64 -11.07
CA HIS A 279 15.18 -8.27 -9.97
C HIS A 279 15.73 -7.76 -8.63
N SER A 280 14.81 -7.33 -7.77
CA SER A 280 15.08 -6.75 -6.46
C SER A 280 14.64 -7.71 -5.35
N LYS A 281 13.52 -8.42 -5.53
CA LYS A 281 13.03 -9.45 -4.62
C LYS A 281 13.25 -10.86 -5.17
N PHE A 282 13.71 -11.78 -4.34
CA PHE A 282 14.02 -13.16 -4.71
C PHE A 282 13.22 -14.17 -3.89
N THR A 283 12.62 -15.14 -4.57
CA THR A 283 12.22 -16.40 -3.93
C THR A 283 13.39 -17.39 -4.00
N ARG A 284 13.18 -18.63 -3.55
CA ARG A 284 14.19 -19.70 -3.65
C ARG A 284 14.66 -20.00 -5.09
N TRP A 285 13.89 -19.65 -6.11
CA TRP A 285 14.16 -20.12 -7.49
C TRP A 285 13.82 -19.13 -8.61
N TYR A 286 13.27 -17.95 -8.31
CA TYR A 286 13.10 -16.85 -9.27
C TYR A 286 13.09 -15.49 -8.55
N GLY A 287 13.27 -14.41 -9.30
CA GLY A 287 13.17 -13.04 -8.79
C GLY A 287 12.17 -12.20 -9.57
N VAL A 288 11.76 -11.09 -8.96
CA VAL A 288 10.85 -10.08 -9.52
C VAL A 288 11.40 -8.69 -9.18
N ARG A 289 11.13 -7.71 -10.04
CA ARG A 289 11.44 -6.30 -9.79
C ARG A 289 10.20 -5.59 -9.25
N ILE A 290 10.16 -5.38 -7.93
CA ILE A 290 9.04 -4.74 -7.21
C ILE A 290 9.46 -3.49 -6.42
N ASP A 291 10.76 -3.34 -6.18
CA ASP A 291 11.32 -2.14 -5.57
C ASP A 291 11.63 -1.12 -6.68
N HIS A 292 11.17 0.12 -6.53
CA HIS A 292 11.31 1.15 -7.56
C HIS A 292 11.77 2.48 -6.99
N ILE A 293 12.47 3.26 -7.82
CA ILE A 293 12.75 4.68 -7.58
C ILE A 293 12.18 5.46 -8.76
N LEU A 294 11.25 6.36 -8.46
CA LEU A 294 10.48 7.17 -9.38
C LEU A 294 10.83 8.65 -9.18
N THR A 295 10.88 9.38 -10.27
CA THR A 295 11.09 10.84 -10.26
C THR A 295 10.08 11.51 -11.17
N ASP A 296 9.83 12.81 -10.98
CA ASP A 296 9.20 13.59 -12.04
C ASP A 296 10.16 13.85 -13.22
N SER A 297 9.65 14.55 -14.24
CA SER A 297 10.38 14.87 -15.48
C SER A 297 11.42 15.99 -15.35
N ALA A 298 11.53 16.67 -14.20
CA ALA A 298 12.59 17.64 -13.95
C ALA A 298 13.94 16.97 -13.68
N TRP A 299 13.94 15.69 -13.35
CA TRP A 299 15.13 14.89 -13.11
C TRP A 299 15.62 14.20 -14.38
N THR A 300 16.93 14.19 -14.56
CA THR A 300 17.63 13.37 -15.54
C THR A 300 18.21 12.15 -14.85
N VAL A 301 17.76 10.96 -15.26
CA VAL A 301 18.26 9.70 -14.72
C VAL A 301 19.63 9.39 -15.33
N LEU A 302 20.64 9.28 -14.48
CA LEU A 302 22.02 8.99 -14.89
C LEU A 302 22.38 7.52 -14.75
N LYS A 303 21.83 6.86 -13.73
CA LYS A 303 22.12 5.46 -13.40
C LYS A 303 20.96 4.87 -12.60
N ALA A 304 20.65 3.59 -12.84
CA ALA A 304 19.74 2.82 -12.01
C ALA A 304 20.14 1.34 -12.04
N GLU A 305 20.32 0.72 -10.87
CA GLU A 305 20.73 -0.68 -10.77
C GLU A 305 20.29 -1.31 -9.43
N PRO A 306 20.01 -2.63 -9.40
CA PRO A 306 19.94 -3.35 -8.15
C PRO A 306 21.33 -3.42 -7.51
N GLY A 307 21.36 -3.27 -6.20
CA GLY A 307 22.52 -3.51 -5.36
C GLY A 307 22.86 -5.00 -5.24
N PRO A 308 23.92 -5.32 -4.48
CA PRO A 308 24.28 -6.71 -4.17
C PRO A 308 23.25 -7.36 -3.24
N GLN A 309 23.30 -8.69 -3.11
CA GLN A 309 22.61 -9.39 -2.03
C GLN A 309 23.32 -9.07 -0.71
N LEU A 310 22.61 -8.41 0.22
CA LEU A 310 23.18 -7.99 1.52
C LEU A 310 22.69 -8.85 2.69
N GLY A 311 21.78 -9.78 2.45
CA GLY A 311 20.95 -10.45 3.44
C GLY A 311 19.51 -10.48 2.91
N GLY A 312 18.59 -11.06 3.66
CA GLY A 312 17.17 -11.09 3.30
C GLY A 312 16.86 -11.71 1.93
N ASP A 313 15.64 -11.48 1.47
CA ASP A 313 15.16 -11.83 0.14
C ASP A 313 15.08 -10.61 -0.81
N HIS A 314 15.26 -9.39 -0.30
CA HIS A 314 15.39 -8.17 -1.10
C HIS A 314 16.84 -7.73 -1.34
N ARG A 315 17.05 -7.02 -2.44
CA ARG A 315 18.25 -6.26 -2.78
C ARG A 315 17.90 -4.78 -2.82
N PRO A 316 18.76 -3.89 -2.29
CA PRO A 316 18.54 -2.46 -2.43
C PRO A 316 18.43 -2.06 -3.89
N MET A 317 17.58 -1.10 -4.22
CA MET A 317 17.60 -0.44 -5.50
C MET A 317 18.32 0.90 -5.38
N PHE A 318 19.20 1.19 -6.33
CA PHE A 318 19.97 2.44 -6.37
C PHE A 318 19.63 3.21 -7.64
N ALA A 319 19.50 4.53 -7.51
CA ALA A 319 19.44 5.45 -8.63
C ALA A 319 20.32 6.68 -8.39
N MET A 320 20.93 7.18 -9.46
CA MET A 320 21.57 8.48 -9.51
C MET A 320 20.80 9.37 -10.48
N VAL A 321 20.28 10.48 -9.97
CA VAL A 321 19.47 11.43 -10.74
C VAL A 321 20.03 12.84 -10.58
N GLN A 322 19.89 13.66 -11.61
CA GLN A 322 20.47 14.99 -11.67
C GLN A 322 19.45 16.01 -12.19
N LYS A 323 19.46 17.21 -11.63
CA LYS A 323 18.61 18.33 -12.06
C LYS A 323 19.44 19.61 -12.12
N ARG A 324 19.11 20.53 -13.04
CA ARG A 324 19.70 21.88 -13.06
C ARG A 324 19.16 22.72 -11.91
N ILE A 325 20.05 23.42 -11.22
CA ILE A 325 19.67 24.41 -10.21
C ILE A 325 19.27 25.68 -10.95
N THR A 326 18.04 26.14 -10.77
CA THR A 326 17.60 27.43 -11.32
C THR A 326 17.95 28.53 -10.32
N PRO A 327 18.73 29.57 -10.69
CA PRO A 327 19.03 30.68 -9.81
C PRO A 327 17.75 31.33 -9.28
N GLY A 328 17.60 31.40 -7.95
CA GLY A 328 16.42 31.98 -7.27
C GLY A 328 15.37 30.98 -6.74
N ALA A 329 15.54 29.67 -6.96
CA ALA A 329 14.61 28.65 -6.44
C ALA A 329 14.56 28.63 -4.90
N ALA A 330 15.69 28.84 -4.22
CA ALA A 330 15.76 28.92 -2.75
C ALA A 330 14.95 30.08 -2.13
N ALA A 331 14.63 31.13 -2.91
CA ALA A 331 13.89 32.30 -2.43
C ALA A 331 12.38 32.24 -2.70
N ARG A 332 11.90 31.36 -3.60
CA ARG A 332 10.47 31.23 -3.96
C ARG A 332 9.71 30.16 -3.16
N ALA A 333 10.42 29.20 -2.55
CA ALA A 333 9.79 28.11 -1.78
C ALA A 333 9.16 28.56 -0.45
N ALA A 334 9.45 29.79 0.02
CA ALA A 334 8.90 30.32 1.27
C ALA A 334 7.44 30.85 1.16
N GLY A 335 6.77 30.71 0.00
CA GLY A 335 5.49 31.39 -0.26
C GLY A 335 4.35 30.54 -0.83
N GLU A 336 4.53 29.24 -1.10
CA GLU A 336 3.48 28.41 -1.71
C GLU A 336 3.20 27.16 -0.86
N GLY A 337 2.08 27.17 -0.14
CA GLY A 337 1.33 26.00 0.36
C GLY A 337 2.02 25.13 1.43
N ALA A 338 1.34 24.87 2.54
CA ALA A 338 1.77 23.85 3.49
C ALA A 338 1.86 22.48 2.80
N PHE A 339 2.83 21.65 3.21
CA PHE A 339 2.94 20.23 2.88
C PHE A 339 1.67 19.54 3.43
N GLY A 340 0.60 19.53 2.62
CA GLY A 340 -0.75 19.12 3.05
C GLY A 340 -1.92 19.91 2.44
N ASP A 341 -1.69 21.09 1.84
CA ASP A 341 -2.79 21.92 1.28
C ASP A 341 -2.73 22.00 -0.26
N ALA A 342 -3.35 21.02 -0.95
CA ALA A 342 -4.20 21.22 -2.13
C ALA A 342 -4.52 19.89 -2.85
N PHE A 343 -5.75 19.38 -2.67
CA PHE A 343 -6.48 18.78 -3.79
C PHE A 343 -7.98 19.07 -3.69
N GLN A 344 -8.47 19.91 -4.61
CA GLN A 344 -9.87 19.86 -5.03
C GLN A 344 -10.08 18.51 -5.72
N MET A 345 -11.09 17.76 -5.25
CA MET A 345 -11.55 16.54 -5.92
C MET A 345 -11.73 16.78 -7.43
N PRO A 346 -11.50 15.77 -8.28
CA PRO A 346 -11.80 15.89 -9.70
C PRO A 346 -13.28 16.25 -9.87
N PRO A 347 -13.68 17.00 -10.92
CA PRO A 347 -15.09 17.23 -11.19
C PRO A 347 -15.84 15.89 -11.27
N ALA A 348 -17.10 15.92 -10.79
CA ALA A 348 -17.96 14.77 -10.50
C ALA A 348 -18.36 13.90 -11.72
N GLU A 349 -17.64 13.99 -12.83
CA GLU A 349 -17.96 13.31 -14.09
C GLU A 349 -17.23 11.96 -14.24
N ASP A 350 -16.28 11.64 -13.35
CA ASP A 350 -15.49 10.38 -13.39
C ASP A 350 -15.72 9.44 -12.19
N VAL A 351 -16.78 9.64 -11.40
CA VAL A 351 -17.19 8.70 -10.34
C VAL A 351 -18.32 7.82 -10.86
N PHE A 352 -17.96 6.62 -11.33
CA PHE A 352 -18.94 5.60 -11.70
C PHE A 352 -19.61 5.02 -10.45
N ILE A 353 -20.89 5.36 -10.28
CA ILE A 353 -21.83 4.67 -9.41
C ILE A 353 -22.09 3.31 -10.03
N ASN A 354 -21.77 2.24 -9.31
CA ASN A 354 -22.25 0.90 -9.67
C ASN A 354 -23.72 0.81 -9.22
N GLU A 355 -24.63 1.12 -10.12
CA GLU A 355 -26.06 0.84 -9.98
C GLU A 355 -26.26 -0.67 -10.18
N ASP A 356 -26.33 -1.41 -9.07
CA ASP A 356 -27.01 -2.71 -9.00
C ASP A 356 -27.01 -3.18 -7.54
N PHE A 357 -27.96 -2.69 -6.74
CA PHE A 357 -28.42 -3.39 -5.53
C PHE A 357 -29.91 -3.11 -5.34
N GLU A 358 -30.73 -3.97 -5.93
CA GLU A 358 -32.13 -4.13 -5.53
C GLU A 358 -32.23 -4.93 -4.22
N ASP A 359 -33.17 -4.44 -3.42
CA ASP A 359 -33.75 -4.89 -2.16
C ASP A 359 -33.93 -6.42 -2.01
N THR A 360 -33.43 -6.99 -0.90
CA THR A 360 -34.22 -7.81 0.04
C THR A 360 -33.37 -8.35 1.20
N ASP A 361 -33.85 -8.07 2.41
CA ASP A 361 -33.64 -8.75 3.69
C ASP A 361 -32.21 -9.15 4.13
N THR A 362 -31.70 -8.33 5.08
CA THR A 362 -30.68 -8.63 6.09
C THR A 362 -30.08 -10.05 6.11
N ARG A 363 -28.81 -10.19 5.69
CA ARG A 363 -27.84 -11.12 6.28
C ARG A 363 -26.42 -10.56 6.28
N LEU A 364 -25.85 -10.58 7.49
CA LEU A 364 -24.46 -10.36 7.83
C LEU A 364 -23.57 -11.47 7.23
N ALA A 365 -22.49 -11.11 6.54
CA ALA A 365 -21.20 -11.85 6.49
C ALA A 365 -20.25 -11.20 5.46
N VAL A 366 -19.04 -10.82 5.87
CA VAL A 366 -17.79 -11.46 5.41
C VAL A 366 -16.76 -11.32 6.52
N ALA A 367 -16.25 -12.46 6.98
CA ALA A 367 -14.99 -12.56 7.68
C ALA A 367 -13.91 -12.83 6.64
N THR A 368 -12.87 -12.00 6.61
CA THR A 368 -11.54 -12.38 6.11
C THR A 368 -10.55 -12.02 7.20
N ASP A 369 -9.78 -13.02 7.61
CA ASP A 369 -8.58 -12.88 8.42
C ASP A 369 -7.65 -11.82 7.80
N MET A 370 -6.92 -11.00 8.56
CA MET A 370 -6.11 -11.37 9.74
C MET A 370 -6.76 -10.98 11.08
N HIS A 371 -7.60 -11.88 11.61
CA HIS A 371 -8.20 -11.80 12.94
C HIS A 371 -9.04 -10.53 13.25
N ARG A 372 -10.09 -10.35 12.43
CA ARG A 372 -11.41 -9.67 12.63
C ARG A 372 -11.46 -8.24 13.19
N ALA A 373 -11.28 -7.25 12.31
CA ALA A 373 -11.98 -5.97 12.41
C ALA A 373 -13.29 -6.01 11.58
N ILE A 374 -14.40 -5.49 12.11
CA ILE A 374 -15.66 -5.35 11.36
C ILE A 374 -15.84 -3.87 11.02
N VAL A 375 -15.83 -3.56 9.72
CA VAL A 375 -16.15 -2.23 9.20
C VAL A 375 -17.67 -2.05 9.19
N PHE A 376 -18.14 -0.94 9.74
CA PHE A 376 -19.55 -0.60 9.83
C PHE A 376 -20.11 -0.01 8.54
N LYS A 377 -21.25 -0.54 8.07
CA LYS A 377 -22.19 0.15 7.19
C LYS A 377 -23.56 0.18 7.86
N PRO A 378 -24.12 1.35 8.22
CA PRO A 378 -25.48 1.44 8.73
C PRO A 378 -26.50 1.81 7.63
N ASP A 379 -27.58 1.04 7.56
CA ASP A 379 -28.92 1.41 7.07
C ASP A 379 -29.85 1.46 8.30
N HIS A 380 -30.88 2.29 8.48
CA HIS A 380 -31.51 3.38 7.74
C HIS A 380 -31.97 4.44 8.78
N GLY A 381 -31.96 5.73 8.43
CA GLY A 381 -32.82 6.71 9.09
C GLY A 381 -32.28 8.10 9.42
N ARG A 382 -31.06 8.51 9.02
CA ARG A 382 -30.60 9.92 9.03
C ARG A 382 -29.27 10.10 8.28
N CYS A 383 -29.13 11.23 7.57
CA CYS A 383 -27.99 11.60 6.72
C CYS A 383 -26.63 11.56 7.43
N TYR A 384 -25.64 10.91 6.79
CA TYR A 384 -24.22 11.00 7.13
C TYR A 384 -23.52 11.80 6.03
N GLN A 385 -22.77 12.83 6.42
CA GLN A 385 -21.92 13.59 5.49
C GLN A 385 -20.47 13.19 5.76
N LEU A 386 -19.83 12.56 4.78
CA LEU A 386 -18.42 12.22 4.80
C LEU A 386 -17.63 13.41 4.23
N GLU A 387 -16.95 14.14 5.11
CA GLU A 387 -15.83 14.99 4.75
C GLU A 387 -14.57 14.33 5.34
N SER A 388 -13.58 14.03 4.51
CA SER A 388 -12.21 13.62 4.95
C SER A 388 -12.02 12.27 5.68
N GLY A 389 -12.85 11.24 5.46
CA GLY A 389 -12.64 9.92 6.11
C GLY A 389 -13.11 9.83 7.57
N ARG A 390 -13.68 10.90 8.12
CA ARG A 390 -14.21 10.96 9.48
C ARG A 390 -15.70 10.66 9.52
N LEU A 391 -16.11 9.74 10.41
CA LEU A 391 -17.52 9.46 10.63
C LEU A 391 -18.11 10.51 11.59
N THR A 392 -18.86 11.48 11.06
CA THR A 392 -19.58 12.46 11.87
C THR A 392 -20.99 11.95 12.18
N ILE A 393 -21.30 11.73 13.45
CA ILE A 393 -22.59 11.18 13.88
C ILE A 393 -23.38 12.24 14.65
N ARG A 394 -24.65 12.44 14.24
CA ARG A 394 -25.57 13.38 14.88
C ARG A 394 -26.75 12.64 15.49
N ASN A 395 -26.93 12.75 16.81
CA ASN A 395 -28.04 12.15 17.56
C ASN A 395 -28.31 10.68 17.18
N ALA A 396 -27.39 9.79 17.56
CA ALA A 396 -27.52 8.36 17.25
C ALA A 396 -27.00 7.49 18.40
N SER A 397 -27.44 6.24 18.40
CA SER A 397 -26.77 5.15 19.10
C SER A 397 -26.07 4.25 18.09
N ILE A 398 -24.82 3.91 18.38
CA ILE A 398 -23.98 3.08 17.51
C ILE A 398 -23.93 1.70 18.13
N LYS A 399 -24.56 0.72 17.48
CA LYS A 399 -24.46 -0.68 17.89
C LYS A 399 -23.25 -1.31 17.24
N LEU A 400 -22.24 -1.63 18.04
CA LEU A 400 -21.08 -2.42 17.64
C LEU A 400 -21.53 -3.90 17.44
N PRO A 401 -20.95 -4.67 16.50
CA PRO A 401 -21.60 -5.86 15.98
C PRO A 401 -21.56 -6.97 17.04
N PRO A 402 -22.57 -7.84 17.11
CA PRO A 402 -22.73 -8.76 18.24
C PRO A 402 -21.79 -9.97 18.22
N GLU A 403 -21.41 -10.49 17.05
CA GLU A 403 -20.72 -11.78 16.91
C GLU A 403 -19.15 -11.80 16.87
N PRO A 404 -18.40 -10.68 16.91
CA PRO A 404 -16.96 -10.73 17.17
C PRO A 404 -16.55 -10.56 18.64
N PHE A 405 -17.32 -9.88 19.50
CA PHE A 405 -16.79 -9.45 20.82
C PHE A 405 -16.37 -10.59 21.74
N THR A 406 -17.06 -11.73 21.73
CA THR A 406 -16.69 -12.88 22.57
C THR A 406 -15.33 -13.50 22.21
N ALA A 407 -14.80 -13.21 21.02
CA ALA A 407 -13.49 -13.67 20.56
C ALA A 407 -12.42 -12.56 20.53
N TYR A 408 -12.81 -11.29 20.69
CA TYR A 408 -11.95 -10.10 20.58
C TYR A 408 -12.30 -9.11 21.69
N PRO A 409 -11.70 -9.25 22.88
CA PRO A 409 -12.11 -8.52 24.07
C PRO A 409 -11.71 -7.04 24.06
N LYS A 410 -10.71 -6.65 23.25
CA LYS A 410 -10.14 -5.30 23.30
C LYS A 410 -10.73 -4.44 22.19
N LEU A 411 -11.14 -3.25 22.58
CA LEU A 411 -11.62 -2.20 21.71
C LEU A 411 -10.67 -1.00 21.82
N ARG A 412 -10.23 -0.46 20.69
CA ARG A 412 -9.51 0.81 20.58
C ARG A 412 -10.22 1.70 19.58
N PHE A 413 -10.32 2.99 19.88
CA PHE A 413 -10.77 4.00 18.92
C PHE A 413 -10.30 5.37 19.36
N THR A 414 -10.22 6.29 18.42
CA THR A 414 -9.95 7.71 18.65
C THR A 414 -11.26 8.47 18.47
N TYR A 415 -11.54 9.44 19.35
CA TYR A 415 -12.79 10.18 19.30
C TYR A 415 -12.59 11.66 19.63
N GLN A 416 -13.42 12.50 19.04
CA GLN A 416 -13.58 13.92 19.40
C GLN A 416 -15.07 14.21 19.48
N MET A 417 -15.46 15.12 20.36
CA MET A 417 -16.85 15.56 20.50
C MET A 417 -16.92 17.03 20.87
N LEU A 418 -18.12 17.61 20.83
CA LEU A 418 -18.31 18.98 21.32
C LEU A 418 -18.04 19.07 22.83
N PRO A 419 -17.48 20.21 23.31
CA PRO A 419 -17.34 20.47 24.74
C PRO A 419 -18.64 20.27 25.49
N ASP A 420 -18.56 19.71 26.70
CA ASP A 420 -19.69 19.48 27.62
C ASP A 420 -20.78 18.51 27.11
N GLN A 421 -20.56 17.84 25.97
CA GLN A 421 -21.50 16.88 25.42
C GLN A 421 -21.49 15.56 26.22
N PRO A 422 -22.67 15.00 26.56
CA PRO A 422 -22.76 13.70 27.21
C PRO A 422 -22.49 12.57 26.20
N MET A 423 -21.72 11.55 26.62
CA MET A 423 -21.59 10.29 25.91
C MET A 423 -21.46 9.13 26.89
N ILE A 424 -22.07 8.01 26.51
CA ILE A 424 -22.09 6.77 27.28
C ILE A 424 -21.62 5.63 26.37
N LEU A 425 -20.62 4.88 26.84
CA LEU A 425 -20.24 3.60 26.28
C LEU A 425 -20.79 2.49 27.18
N ARG A 426 -21.62 1.60 26.65
CA ARG A 426 -22.31 0.55 27.42
C ARG A 426 -22.34 -0.79 26.69
N ALA A 427 -22.29 -1.88 27.43
CA ALA A 427 -22.40 -3.25 26.90
C ALA A 427 -23.66 -3.94 27.44
N ARG A 428 -24.34 -4.72 26.60
CA ARG A 428 -25.46 -5.58 26.99
C ARG A 428 -24.98 -7.00 27.18
N THR A 429 -25.28 -7.59 28.33
CA THR A 429 -25.00 -9.00 28.60
C THR A 429 -26.01 -9.90 27.88
N GLN A 430 -25.72 -11.20 27.75
CA GLN A 430 -26.69 -12.18 27.24
C GLN A 430 -27.98 -12.27 28.07
N LEU A 431 -27.93 -11.93 29.35
CA LEU A 431 -29.12 -11.84 30.21
C LEU A 431 -29.93 -10.55 30.01
N GLY A 432 -29.49 -9.67 29.11
CA GLY A 432 -30.21 -8.47 28.71
C GLY A 432 -29.89 -7.21 29.52
N GLU A 433 -29.03 -7.32 30.55
CA GLU A 433 -28.61 -6.22 31.43
C GLU A 433 -27.59 -5.30 30.73
N TRP A 434 -27.75 -3.98 30.85
CA TRP A 434 -26.77 -2.99 30.38
C TRP A 434 -25.76 -2.63 31.46
N ILE A 435 -24.47 -2.66 31.10
CA ILE A 435 -23.34 -2.29 31.95
C ILE A 435 -22.65 -1.09 31.34
N CYS A 436 -22.38 -0.07 32.14
CA CYS A 436 -21.72 1.16 31.69
C CYS A 436 -20.19 0.99 31.76
N LEU A 437 -19.55 1.01 30.60
CA LEU A 437 -18.09 0.90 30.46
C LEU A 437 -17.40 2.25 30.61
N GLY A 438 -18.03 3.33 30.14
CA GLY A 438 -17.48 4.67 30.28
C GLY A 438 -18.54 5.74 30.08
N ALA A 439 -18.36 6.88 30.74
CA ALA A 439 -19.25 8.02 30.63
C ALA A 439 -18.48 9.34 30.74
N THR A 440 -18.90 10.36 30.00
CA THR A 440 -18.40 11.73 30.18
C THR A 440 -19.04 12.39 31.42
N PRO A 441 -18.43 13.44 32.01
CA PRO A 441 -19.02 14.20 33.10
C PRO A 441 -20.45 14.66 32.76
N GLY A 442 -21.41 14.38 33.65
CA GLY A 442 -22.82 14.74 33.47
C GLY A 442 -23.66 13.70 32.72
N ALA A 443 -23.07 12.67 32.12
CA ALA A 443 -23.82 11.58 31.51
C ALA A 443 -24.34 10.58 32.57
N VAL A 444 -25.64 10.25 32.51
CA VAL A 444 -26.28 9.32 33.46
C VAL A 444 -26.33 7.91 32.87
N CYS A 445 -25.57 6.98 33.45
CA CYS A 445 -25.61 5.58 33.09
C CYS A 445 -26.79 4.85 33.76
N GLU A 446 -27.60 4.15 32.96
CA GLU A 446 -28.91 3.58 33.35
C GLU A 446 -28.87 2.43 34.38
N HIS A 447 -27.71 2.00 34.88
CA HIS A 447 -27.64 0.90 35.86
C HIS A 447 -27.62 1.43 37.31
N PRO A 448 -28.65 1.17 38.14
CA PRO A 448 -28.84 1.84 39.43
C PRO A 448 -27.86 1.43 40.54
N ARG A 449 -26.88 0.55 40.28
CA ARG A 449 -25.95 0.02 41.30
C ARG A 449 -24.48 -0.03 40.90
N ILE A 450 -24.11 0.38 39.68
CA ILE A 450 -22.72 0.30 39.19
C ILE A 450 -22.37 1.61 38.48
N PRO A 451 -21.43 2.42 39.00
CA PRO A 451 -20.96 3.64 38.34
C PRO A 451 -20.18 3.30 37.05
N ALA A 452 -19.99 4.30 36.17
CA ALA A 452 -19.20 4.13 34.96
C ALA A 452 -17.77 3.70 35.30
N MET A 453 -17.26 2.67 34.61
CA MET A 453 -15.93 2.12 34.88
C MET A 453 -14.80 3.07 34.48
N ARG A 454 -15.05 3.96 33.52
CA ARG A 454 -14.12 5.02 33.10
C ARG A 454 -14.82 6.36 32.95
N THR A 455 -14.10 7.42 33.30
CA THR A 455 -14.47 8.79 32.95
C THR A 455 -13.89 9.11 31.57
N LEU A 456 -14.76 9.45 30.62
CA LEU A 456 -14.39 9.87 29.27
C LEU A 456 -14.26 11.40 29.24
N SER A 457 -13.32 11.95 28.47
CA SER A 457 -13.20 13.41 28.32
C SER A 457 -14.18 13.93 27.27
N ASN A 458 -14.74 15.11 27.52
CA ASN A 458 -15.63 15.88 26.65
C ASN A 458 -15.17 17.35 26.53
N ASP A 459 -13.87 17.57 26.34
CA ASP A 459 -13.22 18.89 26.33
C ASP A 459 -13.08 19.52 24.93
N GLY A 460 -13.62 18.88 23.89
CA GLY A 460 -13.46 19.35 22.51
C GLY A 460 -12.20 18.86 21.79
N GLN A 461 -11.30 18.15 22.46
CA GLN A 461 -10.06 17.61 21.88
C GLN A 461 -10.22 16.16 21.41
N TRP A 462 -9.24 15.68 20.65
CA TRP A 462 -9.15 14.27 20.28
C TRP A 462 -8.60 13.45 21.45
N HIS A 463 -9.25 12.32 21.72
CA HIS A 463 -8.87 11.37 22.76
C HIS A 463 -8.84 9.96 22.20
N GLN A 464 -7.85 9.17 22.61
CA GLN A 464 -7.79 7.75 22.28
C GLN A 464 -8.31 6.93 23.46
N LEU A 465 -9.28 6.04 23.20
CA LEU A 465 -9.78 5.08 24.17
C LEU A 465 -9.29 3.68 23.81
N GLN A 466 -8.74 2.98 24.79
CA GLN A 466 -8.45 1.54 24.71
C GLN A 466 -9.03 0.85 25.93
N ILE A 467 -9.86 -0.17 25.71
CA ILE A 467 -10.61 -0.86 26.75
C ILE A 467 -10.64 -2.37 26.52
N ASP A 468 -10.39 -3.15 27.58
CA ASP A 468 -10.62 -4.59 27.62
C ASP A 468 -12.04 -4.84 28.14
N VAL A 469 -12.98 -4.96 27.21
CA VAL A 469 -14.41 -5.01 27.50
C VAL A 469 -14.77 -6.27 28.30
N ILE A 470 -14.19 -7.42 27.98
CA ILE A 470 -14.48 -8.67 28.68
C ILE A 470 -13.83 -8.65 30.07
N GLY A 471 -12.57 -8.23 30.17
CA GLY A 471 -11.87 -8.15 31.46
C GLY A 471 -12.61 -7.24 32.45
N GLU A 472 -13.09 -6.08 31.98
CA GLU A 472 -13.84 -5.15 32.83
C GLU A 472 -15.20 -5.73 33.27
N ILE A 473 -15.95 -6.39 32.38
CA ILE A 473 -17.24 -7.00 32.75
C ILE A 473 -17.06 -8.21 33.69
N GLN A 474 -16.05 -9.06 33.45
CA GLN A 474 -15.74 -10.20 34.31
C GLN A 474 -15.33 -9.75 35.73
N SER A 475 -14.68 -8.60 35.86
CA SER A 475 -14.31 -8.03 37.17
C SER A 475 -15.53 -7.67 38.03
N LEU A 476 -16.66 -7.33 37.39
CA LEU A 476 -17.93 -6.97 38.06
C LEU A 476 -18.88 -8.16 38.25
N LEU A 477 -18.88 -9.10 37.31
CA LEU A 477 -19.79 -10.25 37.31
C LEU A 477 -18.96 -11.53 37.19
N SER A 478 -18.72 -12.17 38.34
CA SER A 478 -17.91 -13.39 38.48
C SER A 478 -18.51 -14.62 37.76
N ALA A 479 -19.78 -14.57 37.37
CA ALA A 479 -20.41 -15.56 36.52
C ALA A 479 -20.22 -15.16 35.05
N ASN A 480 -19.58 -16.04 34.27
CA ASN A 480 -19.22 -15.81 32.87
C ASN A 480 -20.44 -15.48 32.01
N LYS A 481 -20.71 -14.18 31.80
CA LYS A 481 -21.75 -13.69 30.92
C LYS A 481 -21.08 -13.11 29.68
N SER A 482 -21.24 -13.80 28.57
CA SER A 482 -20.90 -13.28 27.26
C SER A 482 -21.69 -12.01 26.95
N ILE A 483 -21.07 -11.15 26.15
CA ILE A 483 -21.65 -9.87 25.69
C ILE A 483 -22.51 -10.16 24.47
N LYS A 484 -23.71 -9.59 24.45
CA LYS A 484 -24.64 -9.68 23.32
C LYS A 484 -24.54 -8.46 22.40
N GLU A 485 -24.25 -7.29 22.97
CA GLU A 485 -24.30 -6.02 22.24
C GLU A 485 -23.34 -5.04 22.91
N LEU A 486 -22.68 -4.19 22.13
CA LEU A 486 -21.93 -3.05 22.64
C LEU A 486 -22.44 -1.80 21.95
N GLU A 487 -22.66 -0.73 22.72
CA GLU A 487 -23.33 0.47 22.23
C GLU A 487 -22.64 1.74 22.73
N MET A 488 -22.48 2.70 21.83
CA MET A 488 -22.11 4.07 22.16
C MET A 488 -23.32 4.98 21.96
N VAL A 489 -23.66 5.76 22.99
CA VAL A 489 -24.87 6.57 23.03
C VAL A 489 -24.52 8.03 23.29
N ILE A 490 -25.04 8.92 22.44
CA ILE A 490 -24.99 10.37 22.63
C ILE A 490 -26.43 10.84 22.89
N PRO A 491 -26.82 11.06 24.16
CA PRO A 491 -28.16 11.52 24.46
C PRO A 491 -28.37 12.96 23.95
N PRO A 492 -29.63 13.37 23.66
CA PRO A 492 -29.94 14.74 23.29
C PRO A 492 -29.45 15.73 24.36
N HIS A 493 -28.73 16.78 23.96
CA HIS A 493 -28.16 17.78 24.87
C HIS A 493 -28.38 19.20 24.33
N ASP A 494 -28.95 20.08 25.15
CA ASP A 494 -29.09 21.54 24.95
C ASP A 494 -29.59 22.05 23.58
N GLY A 495 -30.42 21.28 22.87
CA GLY A 495 -31.05 21.72 21.61
C GLY A 495 -30.08 21.95 20.44
N ASN A 496 -28.78 21.69 20.64
CA ASN A 496 -27.75 21.78 19.61
C ASN A 496 -27.59 20.45 18.86
N LEU A 497 -27.00 20.53 17.66
CA LEU A 497 -26.60 19.35 16.91
C LEU A 497 -25.44 18.67 17.63
N ASN A 498 -25.72 17.64 18.41
CA ASN A 498 -24.70 16.78 19.00
C ASN A 498 -23.80 16.22 17.89
N LYS A 499 -22.48 16.28 18.08
CA LYS A 499 -21.49 15.75 17.13
C LYS A 499 -20.49 14.87 17.86
N LEU A 500 -20.22 13.73 17.26
CA LEU A 500 -19.12 12.85 17.61
C LEU A 500 -18.38 12.52 16.33
N TRP A 501 -17.07 12.67 16.39
CA TRP A 501 -16.14 12.22 15.39
C TRP A 501 -15.44 10.98 15.94
N LEU A 502 -15.39 9.93 15.12
CA LEU A 502 -14.69 8.68 15.43
C LEU A 502 -13.63 8.41 14.37
N ASP A 503 -12.51 7.89 14.82
CA ASP A 503 -11.37 7.46 14.03
C ASP A 503 -10.72 6.20 14.64
N ASP A 504 -9.87 5.50 13.90
CA ASP A 504 -9.09 4.33 14.35
C ASP A 504 -9.88 3.24 15.11
N VAL A 505 -11.15 2.98 14.74
CA VAL A 505 -11.98 1.99 15.46
C VAL A 505 -11.49 0.57 15.17
N LEU A 506 -10.86 -0.06 16.15
CA LEU A 506 -10.20 -1.36 16.07
C LEU A 506 -10.71 -2.29 17.19
N ILE A 507 -11.15 -3.48 16.80
CA ILE A 507 -11.53 -4.56 17.72
C ILE A 507 -10.53 -5.69 17.54
N TYR A 508 -9.87 -6.12 18.62
CA TYR A 508 -8.74 -7.05 18.54
C TYR A 508 -8.60 -7.93 19.80
N LYS A 509 -7.68 -8.90 19.75
CA LYS A 509 -7.45 -9.92 20.79
C LYS A 509 -6.54 -9.46 21.92
#